data_AF-A0A0Q4EN03-F1
#
_entry.id   AF-A0A0Q4EN03-F1
#
_cell.length_a   1.000
_cell.length_b   1.000
_cell.length_c   1.000
_cell.angle_alpha   90.00
_cell.angle_beta   90.00
_cell.angle_gamma   90.00
#
_symmetry.space_group_name_H-M   'P 1'
#
loop_
_entity.id
_entity.type
_entity.pdbx_description
1 polymer ?
#
loop_
_entity_poly.entity_id
_entity_poly.type
_entity_poly.pdbx_seq_one_letter_code
_entity_poly.pdbx_strand_id
1 'polypeptide(L)'
;MERTKRLLFLDDIRYPLDAYHYTEQDMFLREDWHVVRNYAQFVSRILEKGLPEMISFDHDLADEHYLEQDSQEYVEKTGYDCAKWLIEYCMDHDAELPEFYCHSMNPVGKENIESLLNNFKKRNGDF
;
A
#
# COMPACT_ATOMS: atom_id res chain seq x y z
N MET A 1 -0.28 25.73 8.45
CA MET A 1 -0.65 24.79 7.37
C MET A 1 -0.65 23.42 8.00
N GLU A 2 -1.83 22.86 8.27
CA GLU A 2 -1.94 21.51 8.81
C GLU A 2 -1.37 20.55 7.77
N ARG A 3 -0.26 19.89 8.12
CA ARG A 3 0.21 18.71 7.43
C ARG A 3 -0.82 17.63 7.73
N THR A 4 -1.90 17.53 6.95
CA THR A 4 -2.74 16.33 7.00
C THR A 4 -1.87 15.18 6.51
N LYS A 5 -1.11 14.56 7.40
CA LYS A 5 -0.60 13.20 7.19
C LYS A 5 -1.86 12.34 7.17
N ARG A 6 -2.21 11.84 5.98
CA ARG A 6 -3.43 11.04 5.75
C ARG A 6 -3.04 9.58 5.71
N LEU A 7 -3.97 8.71 6.07
CA LEU A 7 -3.78 7.27 5.93
C LEU A 7 -4.02 6.86 4.47
N LEU A 8 -3.33 5.84 3.98
CA LEU A 8 -3.46 5.35 2.60
C LEU A 8 -3.90 3.88 2.58
N PHE A 9 -5.06 3.62 1.97
CA PHE A 9 -5.63 2.28 1.87
C PHE A 9 -5.52 1.80 0.42
N LEU A 10 -4.69 0.79 0.18
CA LEU A 10 -4.47 0.19 -1.14
C LEU A 10 -5.33 -1.07 -1.25
N ASP A 11 -6.43 -0.99 -2.00
CA ASP A 11 -7.30 -2.12 -2.32
C ASP A 11 -8.14 -1.73 -3.56
N ASP A 12 -8.27 -2.64 -4.51
CA ASP A 12 -8.99 -2.44 -5.78
C ASP A 12 -10.52 -2.44 -5.59
N ILE A 13 -11.02 -3.18 -4.60
CA ILE A 13 -12.46 -3.44 -4.39
C ILE A 13 -12.95 -2.83 -3.08
N ARG A 14 -12.24 -3.10 -1.97
CA ARG A 14 -12.71 -2.86 -0.61
C ARG A 14 -12.47 -1.43 -0.16
N TYR A 15 -13.16 -1.05 0.90
CA TYR A 15 -12.94 0.16 1.67
C TYR A 15 -12.48 -0.22 3.10
N PRO A 16 -11.94 0.74 3.88
CA PRO A 16 -11.50 0.47 5.25
C PRO A 16 -12.55 -0.22 6.12
N LEU A 17 -13.82 0.19 6.05
CA LEU A 17 -14.88 -0.44 6.83
C LEU A 17 -15.07 -1.93 6.49
N ASP A 18 -14.85 -2.33 5.24
CA ASP A 18 -14.87 -3.75 4.85
C ASP A 18 -13.70 -4.50 5.52
N ALA A 19 -12.50 -3.91 5.54
CA ALA A 19 -11.34 -4.45 6.24
C ALA A 19 -11.58 -4.61 7.74
N TYR A 20 -12.27 -3.66 8.37
CA TYR A 20 -12.64 -3.75 9.79
C TYR A 20 -13.44 -5.02 10.09
N HIS A 21 -14.39 -5.39 9.24
CA HIS A 21 -15.30 -6.51 9.49
C HIS A 21 -14.61 -7.88 9.63
N TYR A 22 -13.41 -8.06 9.08
CA TYR A 22 -12.68 -9.32 9.18
C TYR A 22 -11.31 -9.22 9.86
N THR A 23 -10.79 -8.01 10.07
CA THR A 23 -9.53 -7.80 10.81
C THR A 23 -9.75 -7.35 12.26
N GLU A 24 -10.94 -6.81 12.56
CA GLU A 24 -11.31 -6.20 13.84
C GLU A 24 -10.34 -5.11 14.32
N GLN A 25 -9.60 -4.48 13.40
CA GLN A 25 -8.65 -3.42 13.75
C GLN A 25 -9.34 -2.05 13.73
N ASP A 26 -9.47 -1.42 14.90
CA ASP A 26 -10.13 -0.11 15.08
C ASP A 26 -9.57 1.02 14.20
N MET A 27 -8.31 0.92 13.73
CA MET A 27 -7.73 1.91 12.80
C MET A 27 -8.54 2.06 11.51
N PHE A 28 -9.24 1.00 11.09
CA PHE A 28 -10.09 1.03 9.90
C PHE A 28 -11.41 1.78 10.09
N LEU A 29 -11.76 2.15 11.33
CA LEU A 29 -12.91 3.01 11.63
C LEU A 29 -12.59 4.50 11.49
N ARG A 30 -11.31 4.86 11.26
CA ARG A 30 -10.92 6.27 11.05
C ARG A 30 -11.46 6.79 9.71
N GLU A 31 -11.83 8.06 9.67
CA GLU A 31 -12.40 8.69 8.47
C GLU A 31 -11.35 9.26 7.50
N ASP A 32 -10.07 9.31 7.89
CA ASP A 32 -9.00 9.98 7.14
C ASP A 32 -8.22 9.08 6.18
N TRP A 33 -8.72 7.86 5.93
CA TRP A 33 -8.22 6.97 4.88
C TRP A 33 -8.49 7.55 3.48
N HIS A 34 -7.43 7.61 2.69
CA HIS A 34 -7.53 7.82 1.25
C HIS A 34 -7.36 6.48 0.54
N VAL A 35 -8.35 6.08 -0.26
CA VAL A 35 -8.30 4.82 -1.00
C VAL A 35 -7.62 5.02 -2.35
N VAL A 36 -6.68 4.14 -2.67
CA VAL A 36 -6.05 4.03 -3.99
C VAL A 36 -6.30 2.62 -4.53
N ARG A 37 -6.65 2.53 -5.82
CA ARG A 37 -7.20 1.31 -6.41
C ARG A 37 -6.19 0.42 -7.12
N ASN A 38 -5.03 0.96 -7.46
CA ASN A 38 -4.01 0.24 -8.20
C ASN A 38 -2.63 0.86 -7.97
N TYR A 39 -1.61 0.22 -8.53
CA TYR A 39 -0.23 0.64 -8.46
C TYR A 39 -0.02 2.09 -8.93
N ALA A 40 -0.64 2.48 -10.06
CA ALA A 40 -0.47 3.81 -10.61
C ALA A 40 -1.02 4.90 -9.67
N GLN A 41 -2.19 4.67 -9.08
CA GLN A 41 -2.77 5.59 -8.09
C GLN A 41 -1.93 5.65 -6.80
N PHE A 42 -1.41 4.51 -6.34
CA PHE A 42 -0.52 4.45 -5.19
C PHE A 42 0.73 5.33 -5.36
N VAL A 43 1.44 5.13 -6.46
CA VAL A 43 2.64 5.90 -6.82
C VAL A 43 2.31 7.39 -6.95
N SER A 44 1.30 7.72 -7.77
CA SER A 44 0.92 9.11 -8.03
C SER A 44 0.53 9.83 -6.73
N ARG A 45 -0.19 9.14 -5.84
CA ARG A 45 -0.61 9.71 -4.56
C ARG A 45 0.59 10.07 -3.68
N ILE A 46 1.59 9.20 -3.57
CA ILE A 46 2.79 9.44 -2.76
C ILE A 46 3.64 10.55 -3.39
N LEU A 47 3.80 10.56 -4.72
CA LEU A 47 4.54 11.62 -5.40
C LEU A 47 3.88 13.01 -5.24
N GLU A 48 2.54 13.08 -5.28
CA GLU A 48 1.81 14.35 -5.18
C GLU A 48 1.67 14.87 -3.75
N LYS A 49 1.52 13.98 -2.76
CA LYS A 49 1.17 14.35 -1.38
C LYS A 49 2.26 14.06 -0.36
N GLY A 50 3.33 13.38 -0.78
CA GLY A 50 4.35 12.85 0.11
C GLY A 50 3.90 11.56 0.81
N LEU A 51 4.79 11.05 1.67
CA LEU A 51 4.53 9.83 2.43
C LEU A 51 3.37 10.03 3.43
N PRO A 52 2.43 9.07 3.50
CA PRO A 52 1.37 9.07 4.51
C PRO A 52 1.93 8.72 5.90
N GLU A 53 1.10 8.86 6.93
CA GLU A 53 1.45 8.36 8.27
C GLU A 53 1.48 6.84 8.31
N MET A 54 0.49 6.23 7.66
CA MET A 54 0.36 4.78 7.59
C MET A 54 -0.24 4.35 6.25
N ILE A 55 0.15 3.15 5.82
CA ILE A 55 -0.38 2.49 4.64
C ILE A 55 -0.95 1.12 5.02
N SER A 56 -2.14 0.79 4.51
CA SER A 56 -2.67 -0.56 4.58
C SER A 56 -2.73 -1.18 3.19
N PHE A 57 -2.18 -2.38 3.03
CA PHE A 57 -2.04 -3.06 1.74
C PHE A 57 -2.98 -4.26 1.61
N ASP A 58 -3.77 -4.31 0.54
CA ASP A 58 -4.18 -5.56 -0.10
C ASP A 58 -3.08 -6.04 -1.06
N HIS A 59 -2.99 -7.34 -1.26
CA HIS A 59 -2.00 -7.96 -2.14
C HIS A 59 -2.52 -8.05 -3.58
N ASP A 60 -3.76 -8.48 -3.76
CA ASP A 60 -4.35 -8.77 -5.05
C ASP A 60 -4.97 -7.46 -5.56
N LEU A 61 -4.31 -6.85 -6.54
CA LEU A 61 -4.85 -5.67 -7.21
C LEU A 61 -5.29 -6.13 -8.59
N ALA A 62 -6.59 -6.32 -8.81
CA ALA A 62 -7.11 -6.51 -10.14
C ALA A 62 -7.00 -5.16 -10.86
N ASP A 63 -6.11 -5.07 -11.84
CA ASP A 63 -6.09 -3.93 -12.76
C ASP A 63 -7.32 -4.02 -13.68
N GLU A 64 -8.47 -3.56 -13.19
CA GLU A 64 -9.62 -3.33 -14.06
C GLU A 64 -9.31 -2.13 -14.97
N HIS A 65 -9.17 -2.43 -16.27
CA HIS A 65 -8.95 -1.51 -17.41
C HIS A 65 -7.46 -1.14 -17.60
N TYR A 66 -6.75 -1.61 -18.63
CA TYR A 66 -7.03 -1.44 -20.06
C TYR A 66 -6.66 -2.70 -20.87
N LEU A 67 -7.68 -3.39 -21.40
CA LEU A 67 -7.51 -4.29 -22.52
C LEU A 67 -7.30 -3.46 -23.79
N GLU A 68 -6.06 -3.11 -24.11
CA GLU A 68 -5.65 -3.14 -25.52
C GLU A 68 -5.22 -4.59 -25.80
N GLN A 69 -6.03 -5.28 -26.60
CA GLN A 69 -5.92 -6.72 -26.92
C GLN A 69 -4.63 -7.12 -27.68
N ASP A 70 -3.57 -6.30 -27.65
CA ASP A 70 -2.36 -6.51 -28.45
C ASP A 70 -1.03 -6.29 -27.68
N SER A 71 -1.05 -6.03 -26.37
CA SER A 71 0.19 -5.96 -25.58
C SER A 71 0.52 -7.33 -24.97
N GLN A 72 1.44 -8.06 -25.62
CA GLN A 72 1.87 -9.41 -25.24
C GLN A 72 2.56 -9.56 -23.86
N GLU A 73 2.71 -8.51 -23.02
CA GLU A 73 3.46 -8.58 -21.77
C GLU A 73 2.94 -7.59 -20.69
N TYR A 74 1.62 -7.57 -20.41
CA TYR A 74 1.18 -6.85 -19.20
C TYR A 74 1.48 -7.69 -17.96
N VAL A 75 2.45 -7.24 -17.16
CA VAL A 75 2.72 -7.81 -15.83
C VAL A 75 1.81 -7.08 -14.84
N GLU A 76 0.77 -7.79 -14.39
CA GLU A 76 -0.14 -7.33 -13.34
C GLU A 76 0.67 -6.92 -12.10
N LYS A 77 0.45 -5.68 -11.64
CA LYS A 77 1.14 -5.12 -10.48
C LYS A 77 0.31 -5.38 -9.24
N THR A 78 0.95 -5.97 -8.24
CA THR A 78 0.33 -6.37 -6.97
C THR A 78 0.61 -5.35 -5.85
N GLY A 79 -0.01 -5.55 -4.70
CA GLY A 79 0.35 -4.82 -3.48
C GLY A 79 1.80 -5.03 -3.06
N TYR A 80 2.38 -6.18 -3.40
CA TYR A 80 3.80 -6.46 -3.18
C TYR A 80 4.71 -5.58 -4.05
N ASP A 81 4.31 -5.30 -5.29
CA ASP A 81 5.01 -4.33 -6.14
C ASP A 81 4.94 -2.91 -5.57
N CYS A 82 3.79 -2.52 -5.01
CA CYS A 82 3.65 -1.24 -4.31
C CYS A 82 4.59 -1.14 -3.10
N ALA A 83 4.71 -2.22 -2.31
CA ALA A 83 5.61 -2.28 -1.16
C ALA A 83 7.09 -2.19 -1.56
N LYS A 84 7.50 -2.83 -2.67
CA LYS A 84 8.86 -2.68 -3.22
C LYS A 84 9.14 -1.25 -3.66
N TRP A 85 8.24 -0.67 -4.44
CA TRP A 85 8.38 0.71 -4.90
C TRP A 85 8.47 1.70 -3.73
N LEU A 86 7.67 1.48 -2.66
CA LEU A 86 7.72 2.30 -1.46
C LEU A 86 9.11 2.26 -0.80
N ILE A 87 9.74 1.09 -0.70
CA ILE A 87 11.09 0.96 -0.15
C ILE A 87 12.10 1.74 -1.00
N GLU A 88 12.07 1.57 -2.32
CA GLU A 88 12.94 2.29 -3.26
C GLU A 88 12.76 3.80 -3.10
N TYR A 89 11.51 4.27 -3.04
CA TYR A 89 11.20 5.67 -2.80
C TYR A 89 11.78 6.18 -1.47
N CYS A 90 11.63 5.42 -0.38
CA CYS A 90 12.18 5.79 0.93
C CYS A 90 13.71 5.86 0.90
N MET A 91 14.37 4.91 0.22
CA MET A 91 15.83 4.90 0.07
C MET A 91 16.33 6.08 -0.75
N ASP A 92 15.69 6.39 -1.88
CA ASP A 92 16.10 7.47 -2.78
C ASP A 92 15.91 8.86 -2.17
N HIS A 93 14.99 9.00 -1.21
CA HIS A 93 14.65 10.28 -0.56
C HIS A 93 15.14 10.40 0.88
N ASP A 94 15.93 9.44 1.37
CA ASP A 94 16.39 9.38 2.77
C ASP A 94 15.21 9.56 3.76
N ALA A 95 14.10 8.87 3.48
CA ALA A 95 12.86 8.98 4.23
C ALA A 95 12.58 7.72 5.04
N GLU A 96 11.97 7.91 6.21
CA GLU A 96 11.52 6.80 7.06
C GLU A 96 10.33 6.07 6.41
N LEU A 97 10.30 4.74 6.59
CA LEU A 97 9.18 3.94 6.13
C LEU A 97 7.92 4.29 6.96
N PRO A 98 6.77 4.58 6.32
CA PRO A 98 5.51 4.75 7.04
C PRO A 98 5.17 3.54 7.92
N GLU A 99 4.31 3.76 8.92
CA GLU A 99 3.67 2.64 9.58
C GLU A 99 2.84 1.83 8.57
N PHE A 100 2.74 0.52 8.77
CA PHE A 100 2.06 -0.31 7.80
C PHE A 100 1.27 -1.45 8.43
N TYR A 101 0.25 -1.88 7.69
CA TYR A 101 -0.51 -3.09 7.95
C TYR A 101 -0.82 -3.78 6.63
N CYS A 102 -0.99 -5.10 6.64
CA CYS A 102 -1.51 -5.82 5.49
C CYS A 102 -2.88 -6.42 5.81
N HIS A 103 -3.92 -5.84 5.21
CA HIS A 103 -5.30 -6.29 5.36
C HIS A 103 -5.69 -7.34 4.31
N SER A 104 -4.75 -7.75 3.45
CA SER A 104 -5.05 -8.76 2.47
C SER A 104 -5.51 -10.06 3.10
N MET A 105 -6.54 -10.65 2.49
CA MET A 105 -6.99 -12.01 2.80
C MET A 105 -6.10 -13.09 2.18
N ASN A 106 -5.15 -12.73 1.31
CA ASN A 106 -4.19 -13.67 0.74
C ASN A 106 -3.03 -13.90 1.73
N PRO A 107 -2.95 -15.07 2.41
CA PRO A 107 -1.99 -15.26 3.50
C PRO A 107 -0.53 -15.23 3.02
N VAL A 108 -0.26 -15.77 1.84
CA VAL A 108 1.10 -15.79 1.26
C VAL A 108 1.49 -14.39 0.78
N GLY A 109 0.57 -13.70 0.09
CA GLY A 109 0.77 -12.32 -0.34
C GLY A 109 1.01 -11.37 0.83
N LYS A 110 0.23 -11.53 1.90
CA LYS A 110 0.39 -10.82 3.16
C LYS A 110 1.74 -11.06 3.81
N GLU A 111 2.13 -12.32 4.00
CA GLU A 111 3.42 -12.67 4.61
C GLU A 111 4.60 -12.09 3.81
N ASN A 112 4.52 -12.10 2.47
CA ASN A 112 5.54 -11.52 1.61
C ASN A 112 5.69 -10.01 1.77
N ILE A 113 4.56 -9.28 1.81
CA ILE A 113 4.55 -7.82 2.03
C ILE A 113 5.11 -7.48 3.42
N GLU A 114 4.59 -8.13 4.46
CA GLU A 114 5.02 -7.89 5.84
C GLU A 114 6.50 -8.24 6.02
N SER A 115 6.96 -9.36 5.48
CA SER A 115 8.36 -9.77 5.55
C SER A 115 9.27 -8.77 4.85
N LEU A 116 8.88 -8.28 3.66
CA LEU A 116 9.64 -7.29 2.91
C LEU A 116 9.81 -5.99 3.69
N LEU A 117 8.70 -5.40 4.16
CA LEU A 117 8.69 -4.11 4.85
C LEU A 117 9.36 -4.20 6.23
N ASN A 118 9.11 -5.28 6.98
CA ASN A 118 9.79 -5.50 8.26
C ASN A 118 11.31 -5.65 8.06
N ASN A 119 11.76 -6.43 7.09
CA ASN A 119 13.19 -6.59 6.83
C ASN A 119 13.87 -5.28 6.47
N PHE A 120 13.18 -4.36 5.78
CA PHE A 120 13.67 -3.01 5.54
C PHE A 120 13.79 -2.20 6.83
N LYS A 121 12.73 -2.12 7.66
CA LYS A 121 12.77 -1.44 8.98
C LYS A 121 13.94 -1.94 9.84
N LYS A 122 14.14 -3.26 9.92
CA LYS A 122 15.24 -3.86 10.71
C LYS A 122 16.63 -3.45 10.25
N ARG A 123 16.83 -3.26 8.94
CA ARG A 123 18.14 -2.86 8.37
C ARG A 123 18.44 -1.39 8.61
N ASN A 124 17.43 -0.54 8.73
CA ASN A 124 17.59 0.89 8.94
C ASN A 124 17.71 1.29 10.43
N GLY A 125 17.51 0.35 11.36
CA GLY A 125 17.82 0.55 12.78
C GLY A 125 16.67 1.12 13.63
N ASP A 126 15.45 1.14 13.11
CA ASP A 126 14.26 1.63 13.82
C ASP A 126 13.71 0.56 14.80
N PHE A 127 14.29 0.47 16.00
CA PHE A 127 13.78 -0.32 17.13
C PHE A 127 13.75 0.49 18.43
#